data_AF-A0AAD5VMB6-F1
#
_entry.id   AF-A0AAD5VMB6-F1
#
_cell.length_a   1.000
_cell.length_b   1.000
_cell.length_c   1.000
_cell.angle_alpha   90.00
_cell.angle_beta   90.00
_cell.angle_gamma   90.00
#
_symmetry.space_group_name_H-M   'P 1'
#
loop_
_entity.id
_entity.type
_entity.pdbx_description
1 polymer ?
#
loop_
_entity_poly.entity_id
_entity_poly.type
_entity_poly.pdbx_seq_one_letter_code
_entity_poly.pdbx_strand_id
1 'polypeptide(L)'
;MFKLLASIAFTFAAVSLGVHAQDEDQCNRFYTVQSGDTCDRIGKNEKAPSWQIRFENSDYINVDCTNLYPGESLCLGVVGRDCQLVHVVAAGETCDEIAALSGLTPEGFQHANWRAVGDDCSIYAGEVLCVDPAFAVTS
;
A
#
# COMPACT_ATOMS: atom_id res chain seq x y z
N MET A 1 -45.95 -23.72 -53.48
CA MET A 1 -44.93 -22.66 -53.35
C MET A 1 -44.32 -22.75 -51.95
N PHE A 2 -43.28 -23.56 -51.78
CA PHE A 2 -42.54 -23.69 -50.52
C PHE A 2 -41.59 -22.49 -50.40
N LYS A 3 -41.79 -21.64 -49.40
CA LYS A 3 -40.80 -20.61 -49.04
C LYS A 3 -39.68 -21.29 -48.25
N LEU A 4 -38.50 -21.44 -48.84
CA LEU A 4 -37.28 -21.72 -48.09
C LEU A 4 -36.98 -20.50 -47.20
N LEU A 5 -37.04 -20.67 -45.88
CA LEU A 5 -36.38 -19.76 -44.95
C LEU A 5 -34.97 -20.31 -44.72
N ALA A 6 -33.98 -19.62 -45.28
CA ALA A 6 -32.57 -19.90 -44.99
C ALA A 6 -32.27 -19.41 -43.57
N SER A 7 -32.07 -20.34 -42.64
CA SER A 7 -31.54 -20.04 -41.30
C SER A 7 -30.05 -19.73 -41.43
N ILE A 8 -29.70 -18.44 -41.43
CA ILE A 8 -28.30 -18.00 -41.29
C ILE A 8 -27.95 -18.16 -39.81
N ALA A 9 -27.15 -19.18 -39.50
CA ALA A 9 -26.56 -19.34 -38.18
C ALA A 9 -25.52 -18.23 -37.97
N PHE A 10 -25.83 -17.26 -37.11
CA PHE A 10 -24.83 -16.31 -36.61
C PHE A 10 -23.95 -17.04 -35.61
N THR A 11 -22.72 -17.38 -36.01
CA THR A 11 -21.68 -17.81 -35.08
C THR A 11 -21.25 -16.61 -34.24
N PHE A 12 -21.67 -16.56 -32.99
CA PHE A 12 -21.09 -15.63 -32.02
C PHE A 12 -19.66 -16.08 -31.73
N ALA A 13 -18.68 -15.40 -32.30
CA ALA A 13 -17.31 -15.49 -31.82
C ALA A 13 -17.29 -14.93 -30.40
N ALA A 14 -17.06 -15.79 -29.40
CA ALA A 14 -16.78 -15.34 -28.05
C ALA A 14 -15.41 -14.64 -28.07
N VAL A 15 -15.42 -13.32 -28.24
CA VAL A 15 -14.26 -12.50 -27.94
C VAL A 15 -14.12 -12.54 -26.43
N SER A 16 -13.17 -13.33 -25.93
CA SER A 16 -12.74 -13.27 -24.55
C SER A 16 -12.27 -11.84 -24.29
N LEU A 17 -13.14 -11.01 -23.71
CA LEU A 17 -12.69 -9.81 -23.02
C LEU A 17 -11.85 -10.34 -21.86
N GLY A 18 -10.53 -10.28 -22.03
CA GLY A 18 -9.61 -10.45 -20.91
C GLY A 18 -9.98 -9.38 -19.89
N VAL A 19 -10.79 -9.76 -18.92
CA VAL A 19 -10.89 -9.03 -17.66
C VAL A 19 -9.51 -9.19 -17.06
N HIS A 20 -8.69 -8.14 -17.16
CA HIS A 20 -7.57 -7.98 -16.24
C HIS A 20 -8.18 -7.79 -14.86
N ALA A 21 -8.46 -8.90 -14.17
CA ALA A 21 -8.60 -8.88 -12.73
C ALA A 21 -7.20 -8.56 -12.21
N GLN A 22 -6.92 -7.27 -12.00
CA GLN A 22 -5.87 -6.89 -11.08
C GLN A 22 -6.40 -7.25 -9.70
N ASP A 23 -6.11 -8.48 -9.29
CA ASP A 23 -6.38 -9.03 -7.97
C ASP A 23 -5.34 -8.43 -6.99
N GLU A 24 -5.35 -7.10 -6.86
CA GLU A 24 -4.41 -6.29 -6.09
C GLU A 24 -4.98 -5.88 -4.72
N ASP A 25 -6.17 -6.37 -4.37
CA ASP A 25 -6.87 -6.09 -3.10
C ASP A 25 -6.79 -7.29 -2.12
N GLN A 26 -5.79 -8.16 -2.28
CA GLN A 26 -5.54 -9.22 -1.32
C GLN A 26 -4.49 -8.78 -0.30
N CYS A 27 -4.98 -8.43 0.88
CA CYS A 27 -4.12 -8.27 2.03
C CYS A 27 -3.30 -9.55 2.27
N ASN A 28 -1.98 -9.41 2.27
CA ASN A 28 -1.03 -10.51 2.42
C ASN A 28 -0.56 -10.66 3.88
N ARG A 29 -0.63 -9.57 4.66
CA ARG A 29 -0.13 -9.53 6.03
C ARG A 29 -1.12 -8.81 6.95
N PHE A 30 -1.55 -9.53 7.98
CA PHE A 30 -2.55 -9.05 8.93
C PHE A 30 -1.94 -8.82 10.31
N TYR A 31 -2.51 -7.86 11.04
CA TYR A 31 -2.18 -7.59 12.43
C TYR A 31 -3.43 -7.37 13.26
N THR A 32 -3.49 -7.96 14.45
CA THR A 32 -4.60 -7.73 15.39
C THR A 32 -4.22 -6.66 16.39
N VAL A 33 -4.94 -5.54 16.39
CA VAL A 33 -4.73 -4.39 17.27
C VAL A 33 -4.74 -4.81 18.74
N GLN A 34 -3.75 -4.35 19.49
CA GLN A 34 -3.62 -4.52 20.93
C GLN A 34 -3.92 -3.20 21.66
N SER A 35 -4.15 -3.31 22.98
CA SER A 35 -4.43 -2.13 23.80
C SER A 35 -3.26 -1.15 23.80
N GLY A 36 -3.59 0.12 23.52
CA GLY A 36 -2.64 1.23 23.51
C GLY A 36 -1.82 1.36 22.23
N ASP A 37 -2.10 0.57 21.18
CA ASP A 37 -1.39 0.66 19.91
C ASP A 37 -1.60 2.00 19.19
N THR A 38 -0.61 2.33 18.36
CA THR A 38 -0.67 3.42 17.38
C THR A 38 -0.16 2.85 16.06
N CYS A 39 -0.53 3.47 14.92
CA CYS A 39 0.02 3.05 13.62
C CYS A 39 1.56 3.04 13.62
N ASP A 40 2.21 4.03 14.23
CA ASP A 40 3.68 4.09 14.28
C ASP A 40 4.28 2.95 15.09
N ARG A 41 3.66 2.58 16.22
CA ARG A 41 4.15 1.47 17.05
C ARG A 41 3.96 0.13 16.35
N ILE A 42 2.81 -0.07 15.71
CA ILE A 42 2.55 -1.26 14.89
C ILE A 42 3.56 -1.30 13.74
N GLY A 43 3.68 -0.21 12.98
CA GLY A 43 4.57 -0.12 11.83
C GLY A 43 6.03 -0.40 12.18
N LYS A 44 6.51 0.12 13.31
CA LYS A 44 7.85 -0.15 13.83
C LYS A 44 8.07 -1.62 14.14
N ASN A 45 7.12 -2.24 14.85
CA ASN A 45 7.28 -3.62 15.33
C ASN A 45 7.06 -4.64 14.21
N GLU A 46 6.17 -4.33 13.28
CA GLU A 46 5.73 -5.23 12.22
C GLU A 46 6.41 -4.94 10.88
N LYS A 47 7.26 -3.91 10.78
CA LYS A 47 7.87 -3.47 9.51
C LYS A 47 6.81 -3.11 8.47
N ALA A 48 5.97 -2.15 8.81
CA ALA A 48 5.01 -1.56 7.88
C ALA A 48 5.13 -0.04 7.96
N PRO A 49 5.19 0.68 6.84
CA PRO A 49 5.15 2.13 6.86
C PRO A 49 3.87 2.61 7.55
N SER A 50 3.96 3.66 8.37
CA SER A 50 2.80 4.19 9.10
C SER A 50 1.68 4.59 8.13
N TRP A 51 2.06 5.15 6.98
CA TRP A 51 1.12 5.52 5.93
C TRP A 51 0.44 4.32 5.28
N GLN A 52 1.14 3.19 5.14
CA GLN A 52 0.59 1.99 4.51
C GLN A 52 -0.51 1.39 5.38
N ILE A 53 -0.29 1.35 6.70
CA ILE A 53 -1.32 0.91 7.66
C ILE A 53 -2.56 1.80 7.54
N ARG A 54 -2.41 3.12 7.46
CA ARG A 54 -3.57 4.02 7.30
C ARG A 54 -4.26 3.83 5.95
N PHE A 55 -3.48 3.67 4.89
CA PHE A 55 -3.97 3.61 3.51
C PHE A 55 -4.73 2.32 3.22
N GLU A 56 -4.16 1.16 3.54
CA GLU A 56 -4.78 -0.14 3.26
C GLU A 56 -6.00 -0.42 4.16
N ASN A 57 -6.25 0.43 5.17
CA ASN A 57 -7.36 0.31 6.10
C ASN A 57 -8.25 1.58 6.12
N SER A 58 -8.17 2.42 5.08
CA SER A 58 -8.84 3.73 5.07
C SER A 58 -10.37 3.68 5.11
N ASP A 59 -10.96 2.50 4.85
CA ASP A 59 -12.40 2.29 4.95
C ASP A 59 -12.92 2.43 6.39
N TYR A 60 -12.05 2.26 7.39
CA TYR A 60 -12.43 2.33 8.81
C TYR A 60 -11.38 2.96 9.72
N ILE A 61 -10.13 3.14 9.30
CA ILE A 61 -9.10 3.89 10.02
C ILE A 61 -9.02 5.33 9.50
N ASN A 62 -9.02 6.30 10.42
CA ASN A 62 -8.90 7.71 10.07
C ASN A 62 -7.45 8.10 9.73
N VAL A 63 -7.29 9.25 9.07
CA VAL A 63 -5.98 9.74 8.61
C VAL A 63 -4.98 9.97 9.75
N ASP A 64 -5.47 10.27 10.96
CA ASP A 64 -4.62 10.48 12.13
C ASP A 64 -4.29 9.17 12.87
N CYS A 65 -4.85 8.03 12.44
CA CYS A 65 -4.78 6.74 13.11
C CYS A 65 -5.13 6.79 14.60
N THR A 66 -6.14 7.58 14.96
CA THR A 66 -6.56 7.80 16.36
C THR A 66 -7.72 6.90 16.79
N ASN A 67 -8.27 6.09 15.87
CA ASN A 67 -9.46 5.27 16.08
C ASN A 67 -9.18 3.76 16.00
N LEU A 68 -8.01 3.32 16.49
CA LEU A 68 -7.70 1.90 16.64
C LEU A 68 -8.44 1.29 17.83
N TYR A 69 -9.13 0.17 17.61
CA TYR A 69 -9.80 -0.58 18.67
C TYR A 69 -9.17 -1.98 18.85
N PRO A 70 -8.86 -2.41 20.09
CA PRO A 70 -8.30 -3.73 20.33
C PRO A 70 -9.16 -4.86 19.74
N GLY A 71 -8.52 -5.80 19.06
CA GLY A 71 -9.17 -6.90 18.36
C GLY A 71 -9.48 -6.64 16.88
N GLU A 72 -9.36 -5.40 16.41
CA GLU A 72 -9.47 -5.11 14.97
C GLU A 72 -8.33 -5.75 14.18
N SER A 73 -8.64 -6.23 12.98
CA SER A 73 -7.65 -6.81 12.06
C SER A 73 -7.26 -5.78 11.02
N LEU A 74 -6.03 -5.29 11.08
CA LEU A 74 -5.45 -4.38 10.09
C LEU A 74 -4.74 -5.15 8.99
N CYS A 75 -4.82 -4.63 7.77
CA CYS A 75 -3.91 -4.97 6.70
C CYS A 75 -2.61 -4.18 6.82
N LEU A 76 -1.47 -4.86 6.85
CA LEU A 76 -0.15 -4.23 6.90
C LEU A 76 0.52 -4.14 5.52
N GLY A 77 0.09 -4.98 4.58
CA GLY A 77 0.58 -4.96 3.21
C GLY A 77 -0.21 -5.90 2.31
N VAL A 78 -0.30 -5.52 1.04
CA VAL A 78 -1.03 -6.26 0.00
C VAL A 78 -0.05 -6.93 -0.94
N VAL A 79 -0.50 -7.96 -1.66
CA VAL A 79 0.33 -8.61 -2.68
C VAL A 79 0.79 -7.56 -3.71
N GLY A 80 2.07 -7.54 -4.04
CA GLY A 80 2.65 -6.59 -4.98
C GLY A 80 2.98 -5.20 -4.41
N ARG A 81 2.37 -4.83 -3.27
CA ARG A 81 2.68 -3.59 -2.53
C ARG A 81 2.77 -3.87 -1.02
N ASP A 82 3.91 -4.40 -0.59
CA ASP A 82 4.24 -4.60 0.83
C ASP A 82 5.71 -4.22 1.04
N CYS A 83 5.94 -3.06 1.67
CA CYS A 83 7.28 -2.57 1.93
C CYS A 83 8.00 -3.47 2.96
N GLN A 84 9.16 -4.03 2.62
CA GLN A 84 9.85 -5.00 3.49
C GLN A 84 10.92 -4.38 4.40
N LEU A 85 11.38 -3.17 4.06
CA LEU A 85 12.40 -2.43 4.80
C LEU A 85 11.87 -1.06 5.20
N VAL A 86 11.93 -0.76 6.50
CA VAL A 86 11.43 0.49 7.06
C VAL A 86 12.50 1.21 7.87
N HIS A 87 12.37 2.53 7.92
CA HIS A 87 13.14 3.41 8.80
C HIS A 87 12.20 4.09 9.79
N VAL A 88 12.59 4.13 11.07
CA VAL A 88 11.86 4.87 12.10
C VAL A 88 12.54 6.21 12.29
N VAL A 89 11.86 7.29 11.93
CA VAL A 89 12.41 8.64 11.95
C VAL A 89 12.85 9.02 13.37
N ALA A 90 14.11 9.40 13.52
CA ALA A 90 14.65 10.00 14.73
C ALA A 90 14.46 11.52 14.71
N ALA A 91 14.51 12.14 15.90
CA ALA A 91 14.37 13.58 16.01
C ALA A 91 15.53 14.30 15.29
N GLY A 92 15.18 15.19 14.35
CA GLY A 92 16.13 16.01 13.61
C GLY A 92 16.65 15.41 12.30
N GLU A 93 16.21 14.21 11.92
CA GLU A 93 16.51 13.64 10.60
C GLU A 93 15.74 14.36 9.48
N THR A 94 16.28 14.28 8.27
CA THR A 94 15.67 14.78 7.03
C THR A 94 15.43 13.63 6.04
N CYS A 95 14.50 13.79 5.07
CA CYS A 95 14.30 12.75 4.05
C CYS A 95 15.56 12.49 3.23
N ASP A 96 16.33 13.53 2.89
CA ASP A 96 17.54 13.38 2.09
C ASP A 96 18.59 12.51 2.79
N GLU A 97 18.77 12.69 4.10
CA GLU A 97 19.67 11.88 4.91
C GLU A 97 19.20 10.42 5.00
N ILE A 98 17.90 10.20 5.24
CA ILE A 98 17.31 8.85 5.34
C ILE A 98 17.39 8.13 3.98
N ALA A 99 17.05 8.82 2.88
CA ALA A 99 17.12 8.29 1.53
C ALA A 99 18.54 7.88 1.17
N ALA A 100 19.52 8.76 1.41
CA ALA A 100 20.93 8.49 1.14
C ALA A 100 21.45 7.30 1.97
N LEU A 101 21.12 7.23 3.26
CA LEU A 101 21.50 6.12 4.14
C LEU A 101 20.91 4.77 3.66
N SER A 102 19.72 4.82 3.07
CA SER A 102 19.00 3.65 2.57
C SER A 102 19.36 3.27 1.13
N GLY A 103 20.24 4.04 0.47
CA GLY A 103 20.61 3.84 -0.92
C GLY A 103 19.52 4.19 -1.94
N LEU A 104 18.55 5.02 -1.54
CA LEU A 104 17.48 5.52 -2.41
C LEU A 104 17.86 6.88 -3.00
N THR A 105 17.40 7.16 -4.23
CA THR A 105 17.37 8.53 -4.74
C THR A 105 16.28 9.33 -4.01
N PRO A 106 16.37 10.67 -3.95
CA PRO A 106 15.29 11.49 -3.40
C PRO A 106 13.94 11.19 -4.07
N GLU A 107 13.93 11.00 -5.39
CA GLU A 107 12.74 10.62 -6.15
C GLU A 107 12.22 9.23 -5.76
N GLY A 108 13.09 8.22 -5.64
CA GLY A 108 12.68 6.87 -5.23
C GLY A 108 12.15 6.83 -3.80
N PHE A 109 12.75 7.61 -2.89
CA PHE A 109 12.27 7.76 -1.52
C PHE A 109 10.90 8.45 -1.48
N GLN A 110 10.73 9.53 -2.24
CA GLN A 110 9.45 10.23 -2.33
C GLN A 110 8.39 9.32 -2.94
N HIS A 111 8.72 8.56 -3.99
CA HIS A 111 7.81 7.58 -4.60
C HIS A 111 7.37 6.51 -3.60
N ALA A 112 8.30 5.93 -2.83
CA ALA A 112 8.00 4.95 -1.80
C ALA A 112 7.17 5.50 -0.62
N ASN A 113 7.09 6.82 -0.47
CA ASN A 113 6.45 7.49 0.67
C ASN A 113 5.49 8.62 0.27
N TRP A 114 4.98 8.61 -0.97
CA TRP A 114 4.20 9.73 -1.52
C TRP A 114 2.91 10.02 -0.73
N ARG A 115 2.40 9.01 -0.01
CA ARG A 115 1.24 9.09 0.91
C ARG A 115 1.58 9.65 2.29
N ALA A 116 2.86 9.78 2.63
CA ALA A 116 3.35 10.27 3.92
C ALA A 116 3.98 11.67 3.81
N VAL A 117 4.96 11.83 2.92
CA VAL A 117 5.92 12.95 3.02
C VAL A 117 5.60 14.14 2.13
N GLY A 118 4.59 14.07 1.27
CA GLY A 118 4.19 15.18 0.38
C GLY A 118 5.34 15.68 -0.52
N ASP A 119 5.19 16.90 -1.06
CA ASP A 119 6.25 17.58 -1.81
C ASP A 119 7.25 18.31 -0.90
N ASP A 120 6.89 18.50 0.37
CA ASP A 120 7.62 19.30 1.36
C ASP A 120 8.44 18.45 2.34
N CYS A 121 8.43 17.12 2.22
CA CYS A 121 9.14 16.20 3.12
C CYS A 121 8.78 16.46 4.60
N SER A 122 7.48 16.59 4.89
CA SER A 122 7.01 16.79 6.26
C SER A 122 7.01 15.47 7.05
N ILE A 123 8.10 15.20 7.79
CA ILE A 123 8.26 14.01 8.65
C ILE A 123 8.36 14.36 10.14
N TYR A 124 8.04 13.42 11.02
CA TYR A 124 8.15 13.59 12.48
C TYR A 124 8.82 12.40 13.17
N ALA A 125 9.40 12.65 14.34
CA ALA A 125 10.05 11.62 15.13
C ALA A 125 9.06 10.51 15.53
N GLY A 126 9.43 9.26 15.24
CA GLY A 126 8.60 8.08 15.46
C GLY A 126 7.83 7.59 14.23
N GLU A 127 7.69 8.42 13.19
CA GLU A 127 7.08 7.99 11.93
C GLU A 127 7.88 6.85 11.29
N VAL A 128 7.17 5.92 10.65
CA VAL A 128 7.78 4.76 9.98
C VAL A 128 7.65 4.93 8.47
N LEU A 129 8.79 5.08 7.81
CA LEU A 129 8.90 5.33 6.37
C LEU A 129 9.38 4.08 5.63
N CYS A 130 8.90 3.89 4.41
CA CYS A 130 9.40 2.84 3.53
C CYS A 130 10.79 3.23 3.02
N VAL A 131 11.75 2.32 3.16
CA VAL A 131 13.12 2.50 2.66
C VAL A 131 13.60 1.30 1.85
N ASP A 132 12.65 0.53 1.33
CA ASP A 132 12.90 -0.66 0.52
C ASP A 132 13.19 -0.29 -0.95
N PRO A 133 14.43 -0.51 -1.46
CA PRO A 133 14.74 -0.23 -2.85
C PRO A 133 13.96 -1.06 -3.86
N ALA A 134 13.53 -2.27 -3.49
CA ALA A 134 12.69 -3.08 -4.37
C ALA A 134 11.30 -2.47 -4.48
N PHE A 135 10.71 -2.04 -3.35
CA PHE A 135 9.44 -1.34 -3.33
C PHE A 135 9.48 -0.06 -4.18
N ALA A 136 10.51 0.77 -3.97
CA ALA A 136 10.67 2.07 -4.64
C ALA A 136 10.71 2.01 -6.18
N VAL A 137 10.98 0.84 -6.79
CA VAL A 137 11.00 0.68 -8.25
C VAL A 137 9.85 -0.17 -8.81
N THR A 138 9.00 -0.75 -7.96
CA THR A 138 7.87 -1.60 -8.38
C THR A 138 6.50 -1.05 -8.00
N SER A 139 6.43 -0.12 -7.04
CA SER A 139 5.18 0.46 -6.55
C SER A 139 4.61 1.56 -7.44
#